data_AF-A0A6N8SB76-F1
#
_entry.id   AF-A0A6N8SB76-F1
#
_cell.length_a   1.000
_cell.length_b   1.000
_cell.length_c   1.000
_cell.angle_alpha   90.00
_cell.angle_beta   90.00
_cell.angle_gamma   90.00
#
_symmetry.space_group_name_H-M   'P 1'
#
loop_
_entity.id
_entity.type
_entity.pdbx_description
1 polymer ?
#
loop_
_entity_poly.entity_id
_entity_poly.type
_entity_poly.pdbx_seq_one_letter_code
_entity_poly.pdbx_strand_id
1 'polypeptide(L)'
;MRMRVCWRRSPMDNKDRLILALAALLRAERETRGALISALEEDSISRETLLAMLSDPIPIVTQEDIKFAERFALSKHLPLERKG
;
A
#
# COMPACT_ATOMS: atom_id res chain seq x y z
N MET A 1 14.89 16.90 39.83
CA MET A 1 13.57 16.48 39.31
C MET A 1 13.76 16.03 37.87
N ARG A 2 13.62 14.73 37.55
CA ARG A 2 13.82 14.21 36.18
C ARG A 2 12.47 13.71 35.68
N MET A 3 11.83 14.47 34.78
CA MET A 3 10.59 14.07 34.13
C MET A 3 10.89 12.86 33.23
N ARG A 4 10.42 11.69 33.62
CA ARG A 4 10.39 10.51 32.75
C ARG A 4 9.16 10.64 31.87
N VAL A 5 9.35 10.99 30.60
CA VAL A 5 8.30 10.84 29.59
C VAL A 5 8.12 9.34 29.38
N CYS A 6 7.11 8.79 30.04
CA CYS A 6 6.67 7.42 29.79
C CYS A 6 5.94 7.42 28.46
N TRP A 7 6.66 7.19 27.36
CA TRP A 7 6.04 6.84 26.09
C TRP A 7 5.37 5.48 26.26
N ARG A 8 4.14 5.49 26.76
CA ARG A 8 3.22 4.36 26.57
C ARG A 8 3.14 4.18 25.06
N ARG A 9 3.59 3.03 24.55
CA ARG A 9 3.21 2.60 23.20
C ARG A 9 1.68 2.53 23.20
N SER A 10 1.04 3.57 22.68
CA SER A 10 -0.38 3.51 22.36
C SER A 10 -0.57 2.39 21.32
N PRO A 11 -1.56 1.50 21.49
CA PRO A 11 -1.92 0.56 20.45
C PRO A 11 -2.15 1.34 19.15
N MET A 12 -1.51 0.90 18.07
CA MET A 12 -1.60 1.54 16.75
C MET A 12 -3.07 1.55 16.32
N ASP A 13 -3.67 2.74 16.23
CA ASP A 13 -5.09 2.86 15.91
C ASP A 13 -5.34 2.59 14.41
N ASN A 14 -6.61 2.49 14.01
CA ASN A 14 -6.96 2.23 12.61
C ASN A 14 -6.47 3.32 11.66
N LYS A 15 -6.36 4.58 12.13
CA LYS A 15 -5.91 5.72 11.33
C LYS A 15 -4.41 5.64 11.11
N ASP A 16 -3.62 5.34 12.14
CA ASP A 16 -2.18 5.13 12.04
C ASP A 16 -1.85 4.00 11.06
N ARG A 17 -2.62 2.91 11.11
CA ARG A 17 -2.48 1.78 10.20
C ARG A 17 -2.83 2.14 8.76
N LEU A 18 -3.89 2.93 8.55
CA LEU A 18 -4.23 3.46 7.22
C LEU A 18 -3.12 4.37 6.69
N ILE A 19 -2.57 5.27 7.53
CA ILE A 19 -1.48 6.17 7.14
C ILE A 19 -0.24 5.37 6.70
N LEU A 20 0.13 4.32 7.45
CA LEU A 20 1.25 3.45 7.08
C LEU A 20 1.00 2.69 5.76
N ALA A 21 -0.22 2.17 5.57
CA ALA A 21 -0.59 1.49 4.32
C ALA A 21 -0.51 2.45 3.12
N LEU A 22 -1.05 3.66 3.25
CA LEU A 22 -0.98 4.68 2.21
C LEU A 22 0.47 5.11 1.93
N ALA A 23 1.29 5.27 2.97
CA ALA A 23 2.70 5.58 2.81
C ALA A 23 3.47 4.46 2.08
N ALA A 24 3.16 3.21 2.38
CA ALA A 24 3.73 2.06 1.68
C ALA A 24 3.30 2.03 0.20
N LEU A 25 2.02 2.29 -0.11
CA LEU A 25 1.54 2.38 -1.48
C LEU A 25 2.22 3.50 -2.27
N LEU A 26 2.36 4.69 -1.67
CA LEU A 26 3.05 5.82 -2.29
C LEU A 26 4.53 5.51 -2.56
N ARG A 27 5.18 4.77 -1.66
CA ARG A 27 6.56 4.33 -1.87
C ARG A 27 6.65 3.34 -3.03
N ALA A 28 5.78 2.34 -3.05
CA ALA A 28 5.74 1.35 -4.12
C ALA A 28 5.52 2.02 -5.48
N GLU A 29 4.61 2.98 -5.58
CA GLU A 29 4.37 3.76 -6.80
C GLU A 29 5.64 4.46 -7.30
N ARG A 30 6.37 5.13 -6.41
CA ARG A 30 7.62 5.82 -6.77
C ARG A 30 8.71 4.86 -7.23
N GLU A 31 8.84 3.71 -6.58
CA GLU A 31 9.78 2.66 -6.98
C GLU A 31 9.43 2.10 -8.36
N THR A 32 8.15 1.80 -8.62
CA THR A 32 7.67 1.37 -9.95
C THR A 32 7.92 2.43 -11.02
N ARG A 33 7.66 3.71 -10.71
CA ARG A 33 7.93 4.82 -11.63
C ARG A 33 9.42 4.93 -11.96
N GLY A 34 10.29 4.79 -10.97
CA GLY A 34 11.74 4.78 -11.17
C GLY A 34 12.19 3.64 -12.09
N ALA A 35 11.70 2.42 -11.83
CA ALA A 35 12.00 1.26 -12.67
C ALA A 35 11.52 1.44 -14.13
N LEU A 36 10.34 2.03 -14.32
CA LEU A 36 9.83 2.33 -15.66
C LEU A 36 10.70 3.37 -16.38
N ILE A 37 11.16 4.42 -15.69
CA ILE A 37 12.06 5.42 -16.27
C ILE A 37 13.37 4.76 -16.70
N SER A 38 14.00 3.96 -15.84
CA SER A 38 15.23 3.24 -16.19
C SER A 38 15.04 2.31 -17.40
N ALA A 39 13.91 1.60 -17.46
CA ALA A 39 13.61 0.74 -18.60
C ALA A 39 13.42 1.51 -19.92
N LEU A 40 12.84 2.72 -19.84
CA LEU A 40 12.71 3.62 -21.00
C LEU A 40 14.07 4.18 -21.43
N GLU A 41 14.93 4.55 -20.49
CA GLU A 41 16.29 5.06 -20.78
C GLU A 41 17.18 3.99 -21.43
N GLU A 42 16.98 2.71 -21.08
CA GLU A 42 17.70 1.57 -21.64
C GLU A 42 17.09 1.04 -22.96
N ASP A 43 16.01 1.66 -23.48
CA ASP A 43 15.21 1.15 -24.61
C ASP A 43 14.77 -0.33 -24.43
N SER A 44 14.64 -0.79 -23.17
CA SER A 44 14.33 -2.19 -22.85
C SER A 44 12.83 -2.52 -22.89
N ILE A 45 11.98 -1.52 -23.09
CA ILE A 45 10.53 -1.65 -23.22
C ILE A 45 10.06 -1.14 -24.57
N SER A 46 9.28 -1.95 -25.29
CA SER A 46 8.69 -1.57 -26.57
C SER A 46 7.44 -0.70 -26.42
N ARG A 47 7.11 0.05 -27.48
CA ARG A 47 5.87 0.84 -27.56
C ARG A 47 4.62 -0.04 -27.41
N GLU A 48 4.63 -1.22 -27.99
CA GLU A 48 3.54 -2.19 -27.91
C GLU A 48 3.29 -2.63 -26.46
N THR A 49 4.38 -2.82 -25.71
CA THR A 49 4.31 -3.18 -24.28
C THR A 49 3.69 -2.05 -23.45
N LEU A 50 4.10 -0.80 -23.69
CA LEU A 50 3.49 0.37 -23.04
C LEU A 50 1.99 0.49 -23.36
N LEU A 51 1.61 0.29 -24.62
CA LEU A 51 0.20 0.32 -25.02
C LEU A 51 -0.61 -0.80 -24.37
N ALA A 52 -0.03 -2.00 -24.24
CA ALA A 52 -0.69 -3.10 -23.53
C ALA A 52 -0.91 -2.77 -22.05
N MET A 53 0.07 -2.17 -21.38
CA MET A 53 -0.07 -1.73 -19.99
C MET A 53 -1.15 -0.65 -19.82
N LEU A 54 -1.24 0.31 -20.75
CA LEU A 54 -2.23 1.38 -20.71
C LEU A 54 -3.64 0.90 -21.08
N SER A 55 -3.74 -0.16 -21.88
CA SER A 55 -5.01 -0.75 -22.30
C SER A 55 -5.53 -1.80 -21.32
N ASP A 56 -4.71 -2.21 -20.36
CA ASP A 56 -5.12 -3.11 -19.28
C ASP A 56 -6.20 -2.41 -18.44
N PRO A 57 -7.43 -2.94 -18.39
CA PRO A 57 -8.51 -2.29 -17.66
C PRO A 57 -8.16 -2.24 -16.19
N ILE A 58 -8.10 -1.02 -15.63
CA ILE A 58 -8.05 -0.86 -14.17
C ILE A 58 -9.32 -1.52 -13.62
N PRO A 59 -9.20 -2.59 -12.82
CA PRO A 59 -10.38 -3.26 -12.30
C PRO A 59 -11.17 -2.25 -11.47
N ILE A 60 -12.46 -2.11 -11.81
CA ILE A 60 -13.37 -1.26 -11.05
C ILE A 60 -13.45 -1.86 -9.65
N VAL A 61 -12.95 -1.14 -8.66
CA VAL A 61 -13.05 -1.56 -7.26
C VAL A 61 -14.52 -1.61 -6.89
N THR A 62 -15.04 -2.81 -6.74
CA THR A 62 -16.45 -3.02 -6.38
C THR A 62 -16.62 -2.99 -4.87
N GLN A 63 -17.87 -2.89 -4.43
CA GLN A 63 -18.19 -2.99 -3.01
C GLN A 63 -17.82 -4.37 -2.42
N GLU A 64 -17.75 -5.42 -3.26
CA GLU A 64 -17.34 -6.76 -2.86
C GLU A 64 -15.83 -6.86 -2.63
N ASP A 65 -15.03 -6.17 -3.44
CA ASP A 65 -13.59 -6.06 -3.27
C ASP A 65 -13.23 -5.33 -1.99
N ILE A 66 -13.96 -4.26 -1.66
CA ILE A 66 -13.81 -3.54 -0.39
C ILE A 66 -14.12 -4.47 0.78
N LYS A 67 -15.25 -5.19 0.73
CA LYS A 67 -15.61 -6.17 1.77
C LYS A 67 -14.58 -7.29 1.89
N PHE A 68 -14.00 -7.74 0.78
CA PHE A 68 -12.93 -8.73 0.79
C PHE A 68 -11.67 -8.17 1.46
N ALA A 69 -11.23 -6.97 1.09
CA ALA A 69 -10.08 -6.31 1.68
C ALA A 69 -10.28 -6.07 3.19
N GLU A 70 -11.47 -5.67 3.62
CA GLU A 70 -11.82 -5.54 5.04
C GLU A 70 -11.76 -6.88 5.77
N ARG A 71 -12.36 -7.94 5.21
CA ARG A 71 -12.28 -9.29 5.78
C ARG A 71 -10.84 -9.79 5.87
N PHE A 72 -10.05 -9.55 4.83
CA PHE A 72 -8.64 -9.92 4.78
C PHE A 72 -7.84 -9.15 5.82
N ALA A 73 -8.02 -7.83 5.92
CA ALA A 73 -7.39 -7.01 6.94
C ALA A 73 -7.75 -7.51 8.34
N LEU A 74 -9.03 -7.85 8.59
CA LEU A 74 -9.51 -8.35 9.87
C LEU A 74 -9.18 -9.83 10.15
N SER A 75 -8.65 -10.56 9.17
CA SER A 75 -8.23 -11.96 9.32
C SER A 75 -6.90 -12.07 10.07
N LYS A 76 -6.64 -13.21 10.72
CA LYS A 76 -5.40 -13.49 11.48
C LYS A 76 -4.11 -13.42 10.63
N HIS A 77 -4.22 -13.30 9.31
CA HIS A 77 -3.10 -13.22 8.38
C HIS A 77 -2.47 -11.82 8.34
N LEU A 78 -3.13 -10.82 8.93
CA LEU A 78 -2.55 -9.54 9.29
C LEU A 78 -2.51 -9.47 10.82
N PRO A 79 -1.37 -9.17 11.47
CA PRO A 79 -1.27 -9.15 12.93
C PRO A 79 -2.00 -7.91 13.47
N LEU A 80 -3.33 -7.97 13.50
CA LEU A 80 -4.16 -6.95 14.08
C LEU A 80 -4.50 -7.41 15.48
N GLU A 81 -3.79 -6.89 16.48
CA GLU A 81 -4.21 -7.02 17.86
C GLU A 81 -5.60 -6.39 18.02
N ARG A 82 -6.64 -7.21 17.94
CA ARG A 82 -7.98 -6.84 18.38
C ARG A 82 -8.00 -6.88 19.90
N LYS A 83 -7.92 -5.72 20.55
CA LYS A 83 -8.33 -5.59 21.96
C LYS A 83 -9.80 -5.19 22.02
N GLY A 84 -10.60 -6.07 22.61
CA GLY A 84 -11.96 -5.77 23.06
C GLY A 84 -11.97 -4.94 24.33
#